data_AF-A0A7C5RAI5-F1
#
_entry.id   AF-A0A7C5RAI5-F1
#
_cell.length_a   1.000
_cell.length_b   1.000
_cell.length_c   1.000
_cell.angle_alpha   90.00
_cell.angle_beta   90.00
_cell.angle_gamma   90.00
#
_symmetry.space_group_name_H-M   'P 1'
#
loop_
_entity.id
_entity.type
_entity.pdbx_description
1 polymer ?
#
loop_
_entity_poly.entity_id
_entity_poly.type
_entity_poly.pdbx_seq_one_letter_code
_entity_poly.pdbx_strand_id
1 'polypeptide(L)'
;MRKDKSRLTFIILPLLLFLSLPPNTLPLFSQPVSRPPGLTIVAQDRGGVDFTFEPRGLNRQTVEIGGVRYSRIIFDGSSLASEPGHPELPARTLVFAVPPGAEVRVEVRAELREEWKDVNLIPVPSWKTGNHLPEPEYRLAKDFQKMAGWFPATYVSVEAPGMLGDVRVVRVHLFPVRYLAAEHRVEVAHRLDVRLRWVGGSATKVPVRPEAEAFYRRAVANFSSAKEWLSVSPPRLQKRKDFWLGGPYYKISVDHDGIYRITGKFLKDHGIDIASIDPRTLKVFNNGGRPLPQSLDAPRPDGLIENAILVSDGGDGKFNEDDYLLFYGRGVNGWEFENGQLRHKLNPYTFTNIYWLTFSDGVSGKRMAKVGEFPAAQSTLNTFTDRRYFEDELRTLHSSGLVWFGPEFNETGEKTYLLDFQQPLSPSQVSLLARVYGASTLTTHRFSFELA
;
A
#
# COMPACT_ATOMS: atom_id res chain seq x y z
N MET A 1 -22.75 -36.87 21.81
CA MET A 1 -23.47 -35.93 20.92
C MET A 1 -22.63 -35.72 19.67
N ARG A 2 -23.11 -36.20 18.52
CA ARG A 2 -22.47 -36.03 17.20
C ARG A 2 -22.38 -34.52 16.91
N LYS A 3 -21.17 -34.00 16.70
CA LYS A 3 -20.95 -32.67 16.13
C LYS A 3 -21.41 -32.72 14.68
N ASP A 4 -22.60 -32.19 14.41
CA ASP A 4 -23.05 -31.99 13.04
C ASP A 4 -22.28 -30.80 12.48
N LYS A 5 -21.30 -31.08 11.62
CA LYS A 5 -20.56 -30.05 10.88
C LYS A 5 -21.31 -29.84 9.58
N SER A 6 -22.10 -28.77 9.49
CA SER A 6 -22.60 -28.28 8.21
C SER A 6 -21.40 -27.83 7.38
N ARG A 7 -21.16 -28.52 6.27
CA ARG A 7 -20.08 -28.21 5.33
C ARG A 7 -20.63 -27.22 4.32
N LEU A 8 -20.06 -26.03 4.26
CA LEU A 8 -20.18 -25.19 3.08
C LEU A 8 -18.93 -25.39 2.19
N THR A 9 -19.12 -25.70 0.91
CA THR A 9 -18.08 -25.99 -0.09
C THR A 9 -18.07 -24.89 -1.14
N PHE A 10 -16.90 -24.37 -1.53
CA PHE A 10 -16.80 -23.40 -2.61
C PHE A 10 -16.20 -24.00 -3.87
N ILE A 11 -16.91 -23.82 -4.99
CA ILE A 11 -16.49 -24.20 -6.34
C ILE A 11 -16.17 -22.92 -7.12
N ILE A 12 -14.99 -22.88 -7.74
CA ILE A 12 -14.47 -21.74 -8.52
C ILE A 12 -14.19 -22.24 -9.94
N LEU A 13 -15.03 -21.87 -10.90
CA LEU A 13 -14.95 -22.22 -12.32
C LEU A 13 -14.26 -21.11 -13.13
N PRO A 14 -13.22 -21.42 -13.91
CA PRO A 14 -12.55 -20.45 -14.76
C PRO A 14 -13.22 -20.38 -16.14
N LEU A 15 -13.63 -19.18 -16.56
CA LEU A 15 -14.01 -18.88 -17.94
C LEU A 15 -13.81 -17.37 -18.29
N LEU A 16 -12.60 -17.00 -18.72
CA LEU A 16 -12.23 -15.82 -19.52
C LEU A 16 -13.00 -14.47 -19.31
N LEU A 17 -12.45 -13.44 -18.62
CA LEU A 17 -12.63 -11.99 -19.00
C LEU A 17 -11.85 -10.88 -18.22
N PHE A 18 -11.21 -9.92 -18.95
CA PHE A 18 -10.11 -8.94 -18.62
C PHE A 18 -10.43 -7.91 -17.52
N LEU A 19 -9.44 -7.58 -16.68
CA LEU A 19 -9.41 -6.35 -15.84
C LEU A 19 -8.02 -5.69 -15.89
N SER A 20 -8.01 -4.36 -16.06
CA SER A 20 -6.88 -3.49 -15.72
C SER A 20 -7.38 -2.22 -15.03
N LEU A 21 -6.45 -1.56 -14.36
CA LEU A 21 -6.58 -0.68 -13.19
C LEU A 21 -7.67 0.42 -13.23
N PRO A 22 -8.15 0.88 -12.05
CA PRO A 22 -9.10 1.97 -11.95
C PRO A 22 -8.58 3.29 -12.58
N PRO A 23 -9.49 4.16 -13.08
CA PRO A 23 -9.16 5.32 -13.91
C PRO A 23 -8.28 6.40 -13.25
N ASN A 24 -8.00 6.31 -11.95
CA ASN A 24 -7.16 7.28 -11.22
C ASN A 24 -5.72 6.80 -10.99
N THR A 25 -5.31 5.67 -11.58
CA THR A 25 -3.90 5.30 -11.61
C THR A 25 -3.30 5.69 -12.95
N LEU A 26 -2.61 6.85 -12.99
CA LEU A 26 -1.47 6.99 -13.89
C LEU A 26 -0.63 5.72 -13.76
N PRO A 27 -0.16 5.09 -14.86
CA PRO A 27 0.61 3.86 -14.72
C PRO A 27 1.84 4.15 -13.86
N LEU A 28 1.79 3.63 -12.63
CA LEU A 28 2.87 3.53 -11.66
C LEU A 28 4.05 2.68 -12.20
N PHE A 29 3.99 2.25 -13.46
CA PHE A 29 4.87 1.23 -14.05
C PHE A 29 6.18 1.77 -14.65
N SER A 30 6.40 3.09 -14.70
CA SER A 30 7.77 3.57 -14.94
C SER A 30 8.52 3.58 -13.62
N GLN A 31 9.20 2.48 -13.27
CA GLN A 31 10.23 2.59 -12.24
C GLN A 31 11.20 3.71 -12.67
N PRO A 32 11.55 4.63 -11.77
CA PRO A 32 12.47 5.69 -12.11
C PRO A 32 13.82 5.04 -12.46
N VAL A 33 14.24 5.22 -13.71
CA VAL A 33 15.54 4.77 -14.19
C VAL A 33 16.30 6.02 -14.58
N SER A 34 17.45 6.23 -13.94
CA SER A 34 18.35 7.38 -14.14
C SER A 34 18.99 7.42 -15.52
N ARG A 35 19.09 6.26 -16.20
CA ARG A 35 19.72 6.10 -17.51
C ARG A 35 18.92 5.15 -18.41
N PRO A 36 17.74 5.54 -18.88
CA PRO A 36 16.98 4.73 -19.81
C PRO A 36 17.59 4.77 -21.22
N PRO A 37 17.21 3.80 -22.09
CA PRO A 37 17.57 3.84 -23.50
C PRO A 37 17.23 5.20 -24.12
N GLY A 38 18.16 5.75 -24.89
CA GLY A 38 17.95 7.02 -25.59
C GLY A 38 18.22 8.28 -24.78
N LEU A 39 18.46 8.22 -23.46
CA LEU A 39 18.81 9.39 -22.66
C LEU A 39 20.32 9.66 -22.65
N THR A 40 20.73 10.88 -22.98
CA THR A 40 22.08 11.39 -22.80
C THR A 40 22.07 12.69 -22.01
N ILE A 41 22.75 12.72 -20.85
CA ILE A 41 22.95 13.98 -20.10
C ILE A 41 24.11 14.74 -20.75
N VAL A 42 23.83 15.93 -21.26
CA VAL A 42 24.80 16.80 -21.95
C VAL A 42 25.56 17.66 -20.94
N ALA A 43 24.84 18.26 -19.99
CA ALA A 43 25.41 19.06 -18.91
C ALA A 43 24.54 18.97 -17.65
N GLN A 44 25.15 19.06 -16.47
CA GLN A 44 24.43 19.14 -15.19
C GLN A 44 25.28 19.87 -14.15
N ASP A 45 24.65 20.74 -13.38
CA ASP A 45 25.24 21.50 -12.28
C ASP A 45 24.15 21.92 -11.26
N ARG A 46 24.50 22.74 -10.26
CA ARG A 46 23.55 23.34 -9.31
C ARG A 46 22.46 24.24 -9.90
N GLY A 47 22.59 24.67 -11.15
CA GLY A 47 21.65 25.58 -11.82
C GLY A 47 20.71 24.87 -12.80
N GLY A 48 21.02 23.65 -13.22
CA GLY A 48 20.15 22.93 -14.14
C GLY A 48 20.73 21.66 -14.75
N VAL A 49 19.99 21.11 -15.70
CA VAL A 49 20.36 19.91 -16.45
C VAL A 49 19.98 20.09 -17.91
N ASP A 50 20.92 19.87 -18.82
CA ASP A 50 20.69 19.78 -20.26
C ASP A 50 20.82 18.30 -20.66
N PHE A 51 19.83 17.79 -21.39
CA PHE A 51 19.84 16.41 -21.86
C PHE A 51 19.20 16.26 -23.24
N THR A 52 19.60 15.22 -23.94
CA THR A 52 19.01 14.78 -25.21
C THR A 52 18.30 13.46 -24.99
N PHE A 53 17.11 13.32 -25.58
CA PHE A 53 16.35 12.08 -25.63
C PHE A 53 16.07 11.65 -27.07
N GLU A 54 16.42 10.42 -27.40
CA GLU A 54 16.20 9.79 -28.70
C GLU A 54 15.41 8.49 -28.52
N PRO A 55 14.13 8.39 -28.91
CA PRO A 55 13.35 7.17 -28.74
C PRO A 55 13.94 6.02 -29.57
N ARG A 56 14.54 5.05 -28.90
CA ARG A 56 15.14 3.85 -29.54
C ARG A 56 14.06 2.83 -29.87
N GLY A 57 14.22 2.10 -30.98
CA GLY A 57 13.28 1.07 -31.38
C GLY A 57 11.87 1.58 -31.73
N LEU A 58 11.72 2.88 -32.03
CA LEU A 58 10.41 3.47 -32.35
C LEU A 58 9.81 2.78 -33.57
N ASN A 59 8.63 2.19 -33.39
CA ASN A 59 7.93 1.48 -34.46
C ASN A 59 6.40 1.61 -34.35
N ARG A 60 5.73 1.41 -35.49
CA ARG A 60 4.27 1.37 -35.62
C ARG A 60 3.84 -0.08 -35.83
N GLN A 61 2.98 -0.58 -34.96
CA GLN A 61 2.37 -1.91 -35.01
C GLN A 61 0.92 -1.81 -35.46
N THR A 62 0.46 -2.79 -36.23
CA THR A 62 -0.96 -2.95 -36.57
C THR A 62 -1.63 -3.86 -35.55
N VAL A 63 -2.76 -3.43 -35.00
CA VAL A 63 -3.56 -4.18 -34.02
C VAL A 63 -4.99 -4.24 -34.52
N GLU A 64 -5.60 -5.43 -34.55
CA GLU A 64 -6.98 -5.61 -34.99
C GLU A 64 -7.88 -5.97 -33.79
N ILE A 65 -8.89 -5.15 -33.52
CA ILE A 65 -9.80 -5.33 -32.38
C ILE A 65 -11.23 -5.10 -32.87
N GLY A 66 -12.10 -6.09 -32.70
CA GLY A 66 -13.50 -5.99 -33.12
C GLY A 66 -13.68 -5.68 -34.63
N GLY A 67 -12.77 -6.18 -35.48
CA GLY A 67 -12.76 -5.92 -36.92
C GLY A 67 -12.24 -4.54 -37.32
N VAL A 68 -11.82 -3.70 -36.38
CA VAL A 68 -11.20 -2.40 -36.65
C VAL A 68 -9.68 -2.54 -36.56
N ARG A 69 -8.98 -2.10 -37.61
CA ARG A 69 -7.51 -2.01 -37.61
C ARG A 69 -7.07 -0.69 -37.02
N TYR A 70 -6.30 -0.78 -35.96
CA TYR A 70 -5.63 0.33 -35.30
C TYR A 70 -4.12 0.28 -35.51
N SER A 71 -3.49 1.43 -35.35
CA SER A 71 -2.05 1.59 -35.21
C SER A 71 -1.71 1.78 -33.73
N ARG A 72 -0.70 1.08 -33.25
CA ARG A 72 -0.10 1.27 -31.93
C ARG A 72 1.35 1.67 -32.12
N ILE A 73 1.80 2.72 -31.46
CA ILE A 73 3.18 3.22 -31.61
C ILE A 73 3.89 2.98 -30.29
N ILE A 74 5.07 2.37 -30.37
CA ILE A 74 5.89 2.06 -29.20
C ILE A 74 7.35 2.43 -29.48
N PHE A 75 8.12 2.63 -28.40
CA PHE A 75 9.58 2.68 -28.42
C PHE A 75 10.11 2.00 -27.16
N ASP A 76 11.42 1.70 -27.13
CA ASP A 76 12.05 0.96 -26.04
C ASP A 76 11.87 1.66 -24.69
N GLY A 77 11.21 0.96 -23.75
CA GLY A 77 10.92 1.49 -22.43
C GLY A 77 9.89 2.62 -22.42
N SER A 78 9.09 2.79 -23.48
CA SER A 78 7.91 3.65 -23.41
C SER A 78 6.90 3.16 -22.37
N SER A 79 6.14 4.10 -21.83
CA SER A 79 5.01 3.91 -20.93
C SER A 79 3.77 4.61 -21.50
N LEU A 80 2.58 4.25 -21.05
CA LEU A 80 1.37 4.96 -21.39
C LEU A 80 1.20 6.20 -20.50
N ALA A 81 0.79 7.33 -21.05
CA ALA A 81 0.51 8.54 -20.26
C ALA A 81 -0.92 9.08 -20.45
N SER A 82 -1.71 8.45 -21.31
CA SER A 82 -3.06 8.89 -21.69
C SER A 82 -4.14 8.25 -20.81
N GLU A 83 -5.25 8.97 -20.63
CA GLU A 83 -6.44 8.50 -19.90
C GLU A 83 -7.36 7.64 -20.79
N PRO A 84 -8.25 6.81 -20.21
CA PRO A 84 -9.27 6.09 -20.97
C PRO A 84 -10.05 6.98 -21.95
N GLY A 85 -10.17 6.54 -23.20
CA GLY A 85 -10.80 7.28 -24.30
C GLY A 85 -9.88 8.25 -25.04
N HIS A 86 -8.70 8.57 -24.50
CA HIS A 86 -7.71 9.39 -25.21
C HIS A 86 -6.88 8.52 -26.18
N PRO A 87 -6.17 9.13 -27.16
CA PRO A 87 -5.26 8.38 -28.01
C PRO A 87 -4.12 7.73 -27.20
N GLU A 88 -3.84 6.45 -27.45
CA GLU A 88 -2.75 5.72 -26.81
C GLU A 88 -1.41 6.18 -27.40
N LEU A 89 -0.69 7.00 -26.64
CA LEU A 89 0.59 7.58 -27.06
C LEU A 89 1.73 7.11 -26.15
N PRO A 90 2.87 6.71 -26.73
CA PRO A 90 4.03 6.31 -25.97
C PRO A 90 4.73 7.53 -25.37
N ALA A 91 5.00 7.47 -24.08
CA ALA A 91 5.70 8.51 -23.33
C ALA A 91 6.85 7.93 -22.51
N ARG A 92 7.85 8.75 -22.22
CA ARG A 92 8.92 8.40 -21.27
C ARG A 92 8.92 9.37 -20.11
N THR A 93 8.87 8.84 -18.89
CA THR A 93 9.01 9.66 -17.66
C THR A 93 10.44 9.57 -17.13
N LEU A 94 11.04 10.72 -16.88
CA LEU A 94 12.34 10.89 -16.23
C LEU A 94 12.17 11.59 -14.87
N VAL A 95 13.04 11.29 -13.92
CA VAL A 95 13.01 11.90 -12.58
C VAL A 95 14.30 12.67 -12.34
N PHE A 96 14.16 13.93 -11.94
CA PHE A 96 15.28 14.82 -11.61
C PHE A 96 15.14 15.33 -10.18
N ALA A 97 16.23 15.32 -9.43
CA ALA A 97 16.29 15.99 -8.13
C ALA A 97 16.37 17.49 -8.35
N VAL A 98 15.70 18.23 -7.48
CA VAL A 98 15.60 19.69 -7.52
C VAL A 98 16.00 20.26 -6.16
N PRO A 99 16.75 21.36 -6.10
CA PRO A 99 17.07 22.03 -4.84
C PRO A 99 15.81 22.38 -4.02
N PRO A 100 15.88 22.40 -2.68
CA PRO A 100 14.76 22.83 -1.84
C PRO A 100 14.27 24.23 -2.21
N GLY A 101 12.97 24.40 -2.40
CA GLY A 101 12.38 25.71 -2.73
C GLY A 101 12.65 26.25 -4.13
N ALA A 102 13.38 25.54 -5.00
CA ALA A 102 13.57 25.97 -6.38
C ALA A 102 12.33 25.68 -7.24
N GLU A 103 12.05 26.58 -8.19
CA GLU A 103 11.12 26.37 -9.29
C GLU A 103 11.84 25.76 -10.50
N VAL A 104 11.10 25.04 -11.34
CA VAL A 104 11.66 24.39 -12.54
C VAL A 104 11.17 25.12 -13.79
N ARG A 105 12.10 25.58 -14.62
CA ARG A 105 11.83 26.08 -15.97
C ARG A 105 12.32 25.07 -16.99
N VAL A 106 11.53 24.89 -18.04
CA VAL A 106 11.82 23.94 -19.12
C VAL A 106 11.83 24.63 -20.47
N GLU A 107 12.86 24.36 -21.25
CA GLU A 107 12.94 24.68 -22.67
C GLU A 107 13.11 23.36 -23.44
N VAL A 108 12.39 23.22 -24.55
CA VAL A 108 12.45 22.02 -25.40
C VAL A 108 12.61 22.42 -26.85
N ARG A 109 13.48 21.69 -27.55
CA ARG A 109 13.60 21.73 -29.01
C ARG A 109 13.41 20.31 -29.55
N ALA A 110 12.41 20.15 -30.41
CA ALA A 110 12.18 18.90 -31.14
C ALA A 110 12.87 18.97 -32.51
N GLU A 111 13.69 17.98 -32.78
CA GLU A 111 14.52 17.86 -33.98
C GLU A 111 14.12 16.62 -34.78
N LEU A 112 14.47 16.60 -36.07
CA LEU A 112 14.25 15.45 -36.96
C LEU A 112 12.80 14.95 -36.90
N ARG A 113 11.87 15.81 -37.34
CA ARG A 113 10.43 15.52 -37.28
C ARG A 113 9.96 14.85 -38.56
N GLU A 114 9.16 13.81 -38.40
CA GLU A 114 8.44 13.11 -39.47
C GLU A 114 6.94 13.17 -39.20
N GLU A 115 6.15 13.11 -40.26
CA GLU A 115 4.70 13.06 -40.17
C GLU A 115 4.14 11.84 -40.90
N TRP A 116 3.25 11.11 -40.23
CA TRP A 116 2.53 9.97 -40.76
C TRP A 116 1.06 10.34 -40.98
N LYS A 117 0.54 10.01 -42.15
CA LYS A 117 -0.86 10.21 -42.53
C LYS A 117 -1.64 8.90 -42.43
N ASP A 118 -2.97 9.02 -42.41
CA ASP A 118 -3.91 7.89 -42.39
C ASP A 118 -3.65 6.94 -41.22
N VAL A 119 -3.42 7.53 -40.03
CA VAL A 119 -3.15 6.79 -38.79
C VAL A 119 -4.41 6.74 -37.94
N ASN A 120 -5.04 5.56 -37.91
CA ASN A 120 -6.07 5.22 -36.94
C ASN A 120 -5.43 4.77 -35.62
N LEU A 121 -5.03 5.71 -34.77
CA LEU A 121 -4.32 5.40 -33.52
C LEU A 121 -5.28 4.71 -32.53
N ILE A 122 -4.83 3.64 -31.88
CA ILE A 122 -5.62 2.94 -30.87
C ILE A 122 -5.92 3.89 -29.70
N PRO A 123 -7.17 3.99 -29.21
CA PRO A 123 -7.47 4.73 -27.99
C PRO A 123 -7.15 3.87 -26.75
N VAL A 124 -6.87 4.51 -25.62
CA VAL A 124 -6.85 3.82 -24.33
C VAL A 124 -8.26 3.30 -24.04
N PRO A 125 -8.45 2.00 -23.74
CA PRO A 125 -9.79 1.45 -23.56
C PRO A 125 -10.44 1.99 -22.28
N SER A 126 -11.76 2.17 -22.35
CA SER A 126 -12.62 2.33 -21.19
C SER A 126 -13.30 1.01 -20.83
N TRP A 127 -13.80 0.85 -19.61
CA TRP A 127 -14.52 -0.35 -19.20
C TRP A 127 -16.02 -0.14 -19.19
N LYS A 128 -16.78 -0.95 -19.92
CA LYS A 128 -18.22 -1.02 -19.76
C LYS A 128 -18.56 -1.85 -18.54
N THR A 129 -19.23 -1.25 -17.55
CA THR A 129 -19.70 -1.95 -16.36
C THR A 129 -21.22 -2.12 -16.44
N GLY A 130 -21.74 -3.30 -16.10
CA GLY A 130 -23.16 -3.62 -16.17
C GLY A 130 -23.47 -4.93 -15.43
N ASN A 131 -24.61 -5.56 -15.73
CA ASN A 131 -24.99 -6.88 -15.17
C ASN A 131 -24.18 -8.05 -15.77
N HIS A 132 -23.24 -7.74 -16.66
CA HIS A 132 -22.33 -8.69 -17.30
C HIS A 132 -20.87 -8.28 -17.04
N LEU A 133 -19.96 -9.15 -17.44
CA LEU A 133 -18.51 -9.00 -17.27
C LEU A 133 -18.01 -7.68 -17.90
N PRO A 134 -17.09 -6.93 -17.25
CA PRO A 134 -16.63 -5.65 -17.76
C PRO A 134 -15.80 -5.78 -19.05
N GLU A 135 -16.33 -5.35 -20.20
CA GLU A 135 -15.62 -5.45 -21.47
C GLU A 135 -14.83 -4.16 -21.79
N PRO A 136 -13.61 -4.27 -22.36
CA PRO A 136 -12.86 -3.11 -22.80
C PRO A 136 -13.49 -2.54 -24.07
N GLU A 137 -13.86 -1.26 -24.02
CA GLU A 137 -14.39 -0.51 -25.13
C GLU A 137 -13.32 0.45 -25.66
N TYR A 138 -12.81 0.16 -26.86
CA TYR A 138 -11.87 0.99 -27.59
C TYR A 138 -12.64 2.03 -28.39
N ARG A 139 -12.84 3.20 -27.78
CA ARG A 139 -13.54 4.31 -28.41
C ARG A 139 -12.81 5.61 -28.11
N LEU A 140 -12.37 6.30 -29.16
CA LEU A 140 -11.83 7.64 -29.02
C LEU A 140 -12.95 8.56 -28.49
N ALA A 141 -12.66 9.31 -27.43
CA ALA A 141 -13.62 10.23 -26.83
C ALA A 141 -14.05 11.32 -27.83
N LYS A 142 -15.30 11.78 -27.72
CA LYS A 142 -15.93 12.64 -28.74
C LYS A 142 -15.24 14.00 -28.89
N ASP A 143 -14.70 14.52 -27.81
CA ASP A 143 -13.87 15.72 -27.76
C ASP A 143 -12.56 15.53 -28.53
N PHE A 144 -11.89 14.38 -28.40
CA PHE A 144 -10.70 14.06 -29.18
C PHE A 144 -10.98 13.89 -30.68
N GLN A 145 -12.10 13.27 -31.05
CA GLN A 145 -12.47 13.11 -32.47
C GLN A 145 -12.57 14.45 -33.22
N LYS A 146 -12.88 15.54 -32.52
CA LYS A 146 -13.04 16.88 -33.09
C LYS A 146 -11.87 17.82 -32.76
N MET A 147 -10.84 17.33 -32.10
CA MET A 147 -9.71 18.15 -31.67
C MET A 147 -8.83 18.52 -32.88
N ALA A 148 -8.78 19.82 -33.18
CA ALA A 148 -7.99 20.39 -34.28
C ALA A 148 -6.52 20.67 -33.91
N GLY A 149 -6.10 20.31 -32.69
CA GLY A 149 -4.74 20.52 -32.19
C GLY A 149 -4.00 19.22 -31.96
N TRP A 150 -2.67 19.30 -31.95
CA TRP A 150 -1.79 18.18 -31.57
C TRP A 150 -2.04 17.78 -30.11
N PHE A 151 -2.12 16.48 -29.86
CA PHE A 151 -2.17 15.90 -28.54
C PHE A 151 -0.98 14.95 -28.30
N PRO A 152 -0.23 15.08 -27.19
CA PRO A 152 -0.24 16.24 -26.29
C PRO A 152 0.16 17.53 -27.03
N ALA A 153 -0.20 18.69 -26.48
CA ALA A 153 0.12 19.97 -27.11
C ALA A 153 1.63 20.24 -27.17
N THR A 154 2.38 19.76 -26.18
CA THR A 154 3.83 19.93 -26.05
C THR A 154 4.55 18.58 -26.04
N TYR A 155 5.82 18.57 -26.47
CA TYR A 155 6.66 17.37 -26.39
C TYR A 155 7.14 17.04 -24.98
N VAL A 156 7.05 18.01 -24.05
CA VAL A 156 7.49 17.85 -22.67
C VAL A 156 6.45 18.44 -21.74
N SER A 157 6.15 17.73 -20.66
CA SER A 157 5.46 18.28 -19.49
C SER A 157 6.27 18.00 -18.22
N VAL A 158 6.17 18.90 -17.25
CA VAL A 158 6.85 18.79 -15.96
C VAL A 158 5.79 18.86 -14.88
N GLU A 159 5.75 17.85 -14.02
CA GLU A 159 4.85 17.85 -12.87
C GLU A 159 5.31 18.82 -11.78
N ALA A 160 4.38 19.19 -10.90
CA ALA A 160 4.71 19.91 -9.69
C ALA A 160 5.75 19.14 -8.86
N PRO A 161 6.73 19.82 -8.24
CA PRO A 161 7.74 19.15 -7.41
C PRO A 161 7.11 18.36 -6.25
N GLY A 162 7.56 17.12 -6.07
CA GLY A 162 7.14 16.22 -5.00
C GLY A 162 8.32 15.65 -4.22
N MET A 163 8.04 14.75 -3.28
CA MET A 163 9.06 14.08 -2.48
C MET A 163 9.21 12.62 -2.91
N LEU A 164 10.44 12.21 -3.22
CA LEU A 164 10.86 10.82 -3.35
C LEU A 164 11.70 10.49 -2.13
N GLY A 165 11.06 9.90 -1.11
CA GLY A 165 11.67 9.72 0.20
C GLY A 165 12.13 11.06 0.78
N ASP A 166 13.44 11.21 0.95
CA ASP A 166 14.07 12.40 1.55
C ASP A 166 14.44 13.45 0.48
N VAL A 167 14.28 13.14 -0.81
CA VAL A 167 14.75 13.98 -1.92
C VAL A 167 13.57 14.65 -2.63
N ARG A 168 13.63 15.97 -2.79
CA ARG A 168 12.68 16.72 -3.62
C ARG A 168 12.98 16.46 -5.11
N VAL A 169 11.97 16.04 -5.86
CA VAL A 169 12.10 15.66 -7.27
C VAL A 169 11.00 16.27 -8.14
N VAL A 170 11.24 16.33 -9.45
CA VAL A 170 10.21 16.52 -10.47
C VAL A 170 10.17 15.32 -11.41
N ARG A 171 8.97 15.01 -11.91
CA ARG A 171 8.77 14.07 -13.01
C ARG A 171 8.62 14.84 -14.31
N VAL A 172 9.42 14.48 -15.31
CA VAL A 172 9.44 15.09 -16.63
C VAL A 172 8.96 14.05 -17.63
N HIS A 173 7.83 14.30 -18.28
CA HIS A 173 7.26 13.42 -19.29
C HIS A 173 7.69 13.88 -20.68
N LEU A 174 8.20 12.95 -21.48
CA LEU A 174 8.62 13.16 -22.85
C LEU A 174 7.65 12.45 -23.80
N PHE A 175 7.11 13.20 -24.75
CA PHE A 175 6.11 12.76 -25.72
C PHE A 175 6.68 12.86 -27.14
N PRO A 176 7.55 11.93 -27.57
CA PRO A 176 8.14 11.99 -28.91
C PRO A 176 7.10 11.80 -30.03
N VAL A 177 5.89 11.36 -29.70
CA VAL A 177 4.80 11.13 -30.65
C VAL A 177 3.61 12.00 -30.26
N ARG A 178 3.08 12.76 -31.21
CA ARG A 178 1.86 13.57 -31.05
C ARG A 178 0.83 13.17 -32.10
N TYR A 179 -0.44 13.25 -31.76
CA TYR A 179 -1.56 12.88 -32.63
C TYR A 179 -2.50 14.05 -32.87
N LEU A 180 -2.83 14.29 -34.14
CA LEU A 180 -3.87 15.21 -34.59
C LEU A 180 -5.06 14.37 -35.04
N ALA A 181 -6.00 14.16 -34.12
CA ALA A 181 -7.06 13.19 -34.26
C ALA A 181 -8.07 13.53 -35.38
N ALA A 182 -8.45 14.80 -35.52
CA ALA A 182 -9.39 15.23 -36.56
C ALA A 182 -8.90 14.99 -37.99
N GLU A 183 -7.58 14.86 -38.18
CA GLU A 183 -6.94 14.66 -39.48
C GLU A 183 -6.28 13.27 -39.62
N HIS A 184 -6.36 12.43 -38.58
CA HIS A 184 -5.67 11.14 -38.53
C HIS A 184 -4.16 11.23 -38.84
N ARG A 185 -3.50 12.28 -38.33
CA ARG A 185 -2.06 12.55 -38.54
C ARG A 185 -1.28 12.31 -37.26
N VAL A 186 -0.13 11.67 -37.36
CA VAL A 186 0.85 11.55 -36.28
C VAL A 186 2.10 12.33 -36.63
N GLU A 187 2.67 13.04 -35.67
CA GLU A 187 4.00 13.64 -35.78
C GLU A 187 4.95 12.92 -34.83
N VAL A 188 6.12 12.56 -35.34
CA VAL A 188 7.17 11.85 -34.61
C VAL A 188 8.42 12.72 -34.56
N ALA A 189 8.91 13.01 -33.36
CA ALA A 189 10.21 13.63 -33.16
C ALA A 189 11.24 12.56 -32.81
N HIS A 190 12.28 12.42 -33.64
CA HIS A 190 13.36 11.46 -33.40
C HIS A 190 14.41 11.93 -32.39
N ARG A 191 14.37 13.23 -32.03
CA ARG A 191 15.26 13.79 -31.01
C ARG A 191 14.57 14.93 -30.27
N LEU A 192 14.66 14.91 -28.95
CA LEU A 192 14.25 16.00 -28.06
C LEU A 192 15.47 16.51 -27.30
N ASP A 193 15.86 17.76 -27.53
CA ASP A 193 16.85 18.45 -26.71
C ASP A 193 16.10 19.26 -25.64
N VAL A 194 16.35 18.95 -24.37
CA VAL A 194 15.61 19.50 -23.23
C VAL A 194 16.58 20.16 -22.26
N ARG A 195 16.21 21.37 -21.83
CA ARG A 195 16.94 22.17 -20.86
C ARG A 195 16.05 22.44 -19.66
N LEU A 196 16.48 21.94 -18.51
CA LEU A 196 15.87 22.20 -17.21
C LEU A 196 16.72 23.21 -16.44
N ARG A 197 16.08 24.23 -15.86
CA ARG A 197 16.75 25.24 -15.04
C ARG A 197 16.06 25.38 -13.69
N TRP A 198 16.87 25.46 -12.64
CA TRP A 198 16.43 25.67 -11.26
C TRP A 198 16.44 27.18 -10.99
N VAL A 199 15.30 27.74 -10.64
CA VAL A 199 15.15 29.17 -10.36
C VAL A 199 14.83 29.34 -8.87
N GLY A 200 15.65 30.13 -8.17
CA GLY A 200 15.59 30.27 -6.72
C GLY A 200 16.05 29.00 -5.99
N GLY A 201 15.56 28.82 -4.77
CA GLY A 201 15.88 27.68 -3.90
C GLY A 201 17.03 27.93 -2.92
N SER A 202 17.10 27.07 -1.92
CA SER A 202 18.09 27.13 -0.85
C SER A 202 19.32 26.27 -1.16
N ALA A 203 20.49 26.78 -0.77
CA ALA A 203 21.74 26.01 -0.73
C ALA A 203 21.84 25.09 0.51
N THR A 204 20.81 25.05 1.38
CA THR A 204 20.78 24.17 2.55
C THR A 204 20.88 22.71 2.11
N LYS A 205 21.89 22.00 2.64
CA LYS A 205 22.01 20.57 2.39
C LYS A 205 20.88 19.81 3.07
N VAL A 206 20.22 18.95 2.31
CA VAL A 206 19.18 18.04 2.79
C VAL A 206 19.82 16.71 3.19
N PRO A 207 19.63 16.24 4.44
CA PRO A 207 20.16 14.96 4.86
C PRO A 207 19.44 13.82 4.12
N VAL A 208 20.23 12.90 3.58
CA VAL A 208 19.76 11.68 2.93
C VAL A 208 20.34 10.49 3.69
N ARG A 209 19.50 9.49 3.93
CA ARG A 209 19.91 8.25 4.59
C ARG A 209 20.94 7.47 3.75
N PRO A 210 22.05 6.99 4.35
CA PRO A 210 23.06 6.21 3.63
C PRO A 210 22.49 5.01 2.86
N GLU A 211 21.57 4.27 3.48
CA GLU A 211 20.91 3.11 2.88
C GLU A 211 20.08 3.45 1.63
N ALA A 212 19.63 4.70 1.50
CA ALA A 212 18.81 5.15 0.38
C ALA A 212 19.65 5.72 -0.79
N GLU A 213 20.94 5.99 -0.60
CA GLU A 213 21.79 6.61 -1.63
C GLU A 213 21.82 5.78 -2.92
N ALA A 214 22.00 4.45 -2.79
CA ALA A 214 22.05 3.53 -3.93
C ALA A 214 20.72 3.48 -4.71
N PHE A 215 19.60 3.73 -4.04
CA PHE A 215 18.30 3.87 -4.68
C PHE A 215 18.24 5.19 -5.46
N TYR A 216 18.53 6.33 -4.83
CA TYR A 216 18.47 7.64 -5.50
C TYR A 216 19.41 7.74 -6.70
N ARG A 217 20.61 7.15 -6.61
CA ARG A 217 21.55 7.08 -7.73
C ARG A 217 20.97 6.37 -8.96
N ARG A 218 20.09 5.38 -8.74
CA ARG A 218 19.43 4.64 -9.82
C ARG A 218 18.13 5.29 -10.27
N ALA A 219 17.44 6.00 -9.39
CA ALA A 219 16.15 6.63 -9.65
C ALA A 219 16.28 8.01 -10.31
N VAL A 220 17.27 8.81 -9.93
CA VAL A 220 17.40 10.23 -10.30
C VAL A 220 18.44 10.40 -11.40
N ALA A 221 18.06 11.01 -12.52
CA ALA A 221 18.92 11.17 -13.69
C ALA A 221 20.12 12.11 -13.44
N ASN A 222 19.93 13.17 -12.63
CA ASN A 222 20.97 14.14 -12.28
C ASN A 222 21.57 13.92 -10.88
N PHE A 223 21.62 12.68 -10.39
CA PHE A 223 22.11 12.40 -9.04
C PHE A 223 23.53 12.93 -8.78
N SER A 224 24.37 13.05 -9.82
CA SER A 224 25.72 13.60 -9.69
C SER A 224 25.72 15.08 -9.25
N SER A 225 24.93 15.94 -9.92
CA SER A 225 24.77 17.35 -9.51
C SER A 225 23.94 17.49 -8.22
N ALA A 226 23.01 16.57 -7.96
CA ALA A 226 22.20 16.59 -6.74
C ALA A 226 23.02 16.53 -5.44
N LYS A 227 24.23 15.97 -5.48
CA LYS A 227 25.16 15.95 -4.33
C LYS A 227 25.58 17.35 -3.84
N GLU A 228 25.36 18.39 -4.64
CA GLU A 228 25.61 19.77 -4.21
C GLU A 228 24.63 20.21 -3.10
N TRP A 229 23.38 19.74 -3.13
CA TRP A 229 22.35 20.05 -2.14
C TRP A 229 21.86 18.85 -1.31
N LEU A 230 22.37 17.65 -1.57
CA LEU A 230 22.12 16.45 -0.75
C LEU A 230 23.35 16.13 0.11
N SER A 231 23.13 15.78 1.38
CA SER A 231 24.17 15.34 2.33
C SER A 231 23.85 13.94 2.83
N VAL A 232 24.71 12.97 2.55
CA VAL A 232 24.52 11.62 3.08
C VAL A 232 24.97 11.59 4.53
N SER A 233 24.01 11.56 5.46
CA SER A 233 24.29 11.54 6.91
C SER A 233 23.18 10.85 7.68
N PRO A 234 23.49 9.95 8.63
CA PRO A 234 22.46 9.33 9.45
C PRO A 234 21.77 10.37 10.35
N PRO A 235 20.44 10.31 10.52
CA PRO A 235 19.76 11.16 11.48
C PRO A 235 20.25 10.84 12.90
N ARG A 236 20.52 11.87 13.71
CA ARG A 236 20.83 11.69 15.14
C ARG A 236 19.52 11.48 15.90
N LEU A 237 19.20 10.21 16.20
CA LEU A 237 18.07 9.88 17.05
C LEU A 237 18.41 10.18 18.52
N GLN A 238 17.65 11.08 19.15
CA GLN A 238 17.71 11.30 20.59
C GLN A 238 16.78 10.30 21.29
N LYS A 239 17.34 9.31 21.99
CA LYS A 239 16.55 8.41 22.84
C LYS A 239 16.21 9.15 24.14
N ARG A 240 14.93 9.40 24.41
CA ARG A 240 14.48 9.79 25.76
C ARG A 240 14.54 8.55 26.65
N LYS A 241 15.07 8.69 27.87
CA LYS A 241 15.32 7.57 28.80
C LYS A 241 14.14 7.25 29.71
N ASP A 242 13.06 8.02 29.62
CA ASP A 242 12.24 8.30 30.82
C ASP A 242 11.03 7.36 31.02
N PHE A 243 10.86 6.34 30.18
CA PHE A 243 9.66 5.49 30.26
C PHE A 243 9.71 4.42 31.36
N TRP A 244 10.88 3.80 31.59
CA TRP A 244 10.97 2.66 32.50
C TRP A 244 10.89 3.12 33.96
N LEU A 245 9.73 2.94 34.59
CA LEU A 245 9.57 2.98 36.05
C LEU A 245 10.55 1.98 36.65
N GLY A 246 11.27 2.32 37.71
CA GLY A 246 12.24 1.41 38.33
C GLY A 246 11.61 0.06 38.71
N GLY A 247 12.40 -1.01 38.72
CA GLY A 247 11.93 -2.37 38.99
C GLY A 247 11.95 -3.29 37.76
N PRO A 248 11.57 -4.57 37.93
CA PRO A 248 11.61 -5.55 36.85
C PRO A 248 10.43 -5.39 35.87
N TYR A 249 10.67 -5.77 34.61
CA TYR A 249 9.64 -5.87 33.58
C TYR A 249 9.63 -7.27 32.98
N TYR A 250 8.44 -7.86 32.94
CA TYR A 250 8.21 -9.18 32.38
C TYR A 250 7.39 -9.06 31.10
N LYS A 251 7.90 -9.68 30.03
CA LYS A 251 7.26 -9.67 28.72
C LYS A 251 6.20 -10.76 28.65
N ILE A 252 4.97 -10.39 28.28
CA ILE A 252 3.84 -11.29 28.06
C ILE A 252 3.42 -11.18 26.59
N SER A 253 3.48 -12.29 25.87
CA SER A 253 3.02 -12.37 24.48
C SER A 253 1.56 -12.78 24.42
N VAL A 254 0.77 -12.06 23.64
CA VAL A 254 -0.65 -12.28 23.40
C VAL A 254 -0.86 -12.41 21.89
N ASP A 255 -1.56 -13.44 21.44
CA ASP A 255 -1.82 -13.71 20.02
C ASP A 255 -3.30 -13.54 19.62
N HIS A 256 -4.23 -13.62 20.57
CA HIS A 256 -5.67 -13.49 20.32
C HIS A 256 -6.33 -12.50 21.28
N ASP A 257 -7.52 -12.02 20.91
CA ASP A 257 -8.34 -11.19 21.78
C ASP A 257 -8.96 -12.05 22.89
N GLY A 258 -8.90 -11.59 24.15
CA GLY A 258 -9.50 -12.33 25.27
C GLY A 258 -9.14 -11.79 26.65
N ILE A 259 -9.79 -12.36 27.68
CA ILE A 259 -9.40 -12.14 29.07
C ILE A 259 -8.31 -13.13 29.44
N TYR A 260 -7.13 -12.61 29.76
CA TYR A 260 -5.98 -13.38 30.18
C TYR A 260 -5.88 -13.40 31.70
N ARG A 261 -5.60 -14.58 32.27
CA ARG A 261 -5.39 -14.79 33.71
C ARG A 261 -3.95 -15.14 33.96
N ILE A 262 -3.29 -14.38 34.85
CA ILE A 262 -1.94 -14.66 35.33
C ILE A 262 -2.02 -14.93 36.83
N THR A 263 -1.73 -16.16 37.24
CA THR A 263 -1.79 -16.58 38.64
C THR A 263 -0.44 -16.39 39.34
N GLY A 264 -0.45 -16.29 40.67
CA GLY A 264 0.78 -16.33 41.48
C GLY A 264 1.58 -17.60 41.23
N LYS A 265 0.91 -18.74 41.13
CA LYS A 265 1.56 -20.00 40.73
C LYS A 265 2.29 -19.88 39.38
N PHE A 266 1.65 -19.30 38.36
CA PHE A 266 2.28 -19.10 37.06
C PHE A 266 3.55 -18.25 37.17
N LEU A 267 3.51 -17.13 37.92
CA LEU A 267 4.68 -16.29 38.12
C LEU A 267 5.81 -17.03 38.86
N LYS A 268 5.48 -17.75 39.93
CA LYS A 268 6.42 -18.57 40.71
C LYS A 268 7.08 -19.66 39.86
N ASP A 269 6.30 -20.38 39.07
CA ASP A 269 6.79 -21.43 38.16
C ASP A 269 7.75 -20.87 37.10
N HIS A 270 7.70 -19.56 36.81
CA HIS A 270 8.61 -18.85 35.90
C HIS A 270 9.73 -18.07 36.63
N GLY A 271 9.98 -18.39 37.91
CA GLY A 271 11.12 -17.86 38.66
C GLY A 271 10.94 -16.46 39.23
N ILE A 272 9.69 -15.97 39.29
CA ILE A 272 9.37 -14.67 39.91
C ILE A 272 9.08 -14.90 41.39
N ASP A 273 9.76 -14.14 42.25
CA ASP A 273 9.51 -14.17 43.69
C ASP A 273 8.18 -13.46 44.02
N ILE A 274 7.11 -14.24 44.12
CA ILE A 274 5.77 -13.74 44.43
C ILE A 274 5.66 -13.15 45.84
N ALA A 275 6.54 -13.52 46.77
CA ALA A 275 6.55 -12.93 48.12
C ALA A 275 7.00 -11.46 48.11
N SER A 276 7.67 -11.01 47.04
CA SER A 276 8.10 -9.61 46.85
C SER A 276 7.04 -8.71 46.19
N ILE A 277 5.89 -9.28 45.79
CA ILE A 277 4.85 -8.58 45.05
C ILE A 277 3.85 -7.94 46.02
N ASP A 278 3.70 -6.61 45.95
CA ASP A 278 2.52 -5.92 46.51
C ASP A 278 1.38 -5.93 45.47
N PRO A 279 0.26 -6.63 45.71
CA PRO A 279 -0.86 -6.74 44.76
C PRO A 279 -1.42 -5.38 44.30
N ARG A 280 -1.28 -4.33 45.11
CA ARG A 280 -1.78 -2.97 44.81
C ARG A 280 -0.91 -2.26 43.76
N THR A 281 0.33 -2.70 43.59
CA THR A 281 1.30 -2.08 42.68
C THR A 281 1.40 -2.77 41.31
N LEU A 282 0.74 -3.91 41.13
CA LEU A 282 0.67 -4.63 39.84
C LEU A 282 0.16 -3.72 38.72
N LYS A 283 0.93 -3.63 37.63
CA LYS A 283 0.60 -2.89 36.40
C LYS A 283 0.87 -3.73 35.16
N VAL A 284 0.06 -3.51 34.14
CA VAL A 284 0.24 -4.12 32.81
C VAL A 284 0.23 -3.01 31.76
N PHE A 285 1.29 -2.92 30.96
CA PHE A 285 1.47 -1.88 29.96
C PHE A 285 1.47 -2.43 28.53
N ASN A 286 0.84 -1.72 27.58
CA ASN A 286 0.94 -2.00 26.15
C ASN A 286 0.54 -0.77 25.32
N ASN A 287 0.59 -0.88 23.98
CA ASN A 287 0.16 0.17 23.03
C ASN A 287 -0.83 -0.34 21.95
N GLY A 288 -1.70 -1.29 22.30
CA GLY A 288 -2.84 -1.71 21.46
C GLY A 288 -2.55 -2.74 20.35
N GLY A 289 -1.28 -3.00 20.00
CA GLY A 289 -0.89 -4.10 19.11
C GLY A 289 -1.21 -3.93 17.62
N ARG A 290 -1.86 -2.82 17.24
CA ARG A 290 -2.16 -2.48 15.84
C ARG A 290 -0.96 -1.82 15.16
N PRO A 291 -0.86 -1.92 13.81
CA PRO A 291 0.17 -1.21 13.06
C PRO A 291 0.15 0.28 13.37
N LEU A 292 1.34 0.88 13.46
CA LEU A 292 1.44 2.33 13.61
C LEU A 292 0.84 3.03 12.39
N PRO A 293 0.20 4.20 12.57
CA PRO A 293 -0.30 4.97 11.44
C PRO A 293 0.83 5.32 10.46
N GLN A 294 0.54 5.20 9.16
CA GLN A 294 1.47 5.58 8.09
C GLN A 294 1.68 7.10 8.02
N SER A 295 0.68 7.89 8.41
CA SER A 295 0.80 9.35 8.49
C SER A 295 1.85 9.75 9.52
N LEU A 296 2.80 10.60 9.13
CA LEU A 296 3.84 11.09 10.04
C LEU A 296 3.26 11.98 11.13
N ASP A 297 2.18 12.71 10.85
CA ASP A 297 1.52 13.64 11.78
C ASP A 297 0.53 12.97 12.73
N ALA A 298 0.27 11.67 12.58
CA ALA A 298 -0.62 10.96 13.48
C ALA A 298 -0.05 10.94 14.92
N PRO A 299 -0.88 11.16 15.94
CA PRO A 299 -0.42 11.14 17.32
C PRO A 299 0.11 9.77 17.69
N ARG A 300 1.24 9.74 18.41
CA ARG A 300 1.85 8.51 18.92
C ARG A 300 2.12 8.70 20.41
N PRO A 301 1.77 7.72 21.25
CA PRO A 301 2.19 7.76 22.65
C PRO A 301 3.72 7.75 22.73
N ASP A 302 4.29 8.66 23.52
CA ASP A 302 5.74 8.73 23.77
C ASP A 302 6.24 7.57 24.68
N GLY A 303 5.34 6.73 25.19
CA GLY A 303 5.61 5.60 26.07
C GLY A 303 4.54 4.51 25.98
N LEU A 304 4.58 3.52 26.88
CA LEU A 304 3.51 2.52 26.99
C LEU A 304 2.32 3.05 27.81
N ILE A 305 1.13 2.58 27.48
CA ILE A 305 -0.11 2.92 28.18
C ILE A 305 -0.46 1.83 29.19
N GLU A 306 -0.84 2.25 30.40
CA GLU A 306 -1.30 1.32 31.43
C GLU A 306 -2.71 0.81 31.13
N ASN A 307 -2.83 -0.52 31.11
CA ASN A 307 -4.09 -1.26 30.96
C ASN A 307 -4.73 -1.42 32.34
N ALA A 308 -6.05 -1.24 32.39
CA ALA A 308 -6.80 -1.54 33.59
C ALA A 308 -6.82 -3.05 33.83
N ILE A 309 -6.42 -3.48 35.04
CA ILE A 309 -6.42 -4.89 35.43
C ILE A 309 -7.39 -5.14 36.58
N LEU A 310 -7.89 -6.36 36.69
CA LEU A 310 -8.51 -6.85 37.91
C LEU A 310 -7.44 -7.63 38.68
N VAL A 311 -7.38 -7.43 39.99
CA VAL A 311 -6.52 -8.22 40.89
C VAL A 311 -7.41 -8.86 41.94
N SER A 312 -7.23 -10.15 42.15
CA SER A 312 -7.85 -10.94 43.20
C SER A 312 -6.75 -11.48 44.10
N ASP A 313 -6.66 -10.97 45.32
CA ASP A 313 -5.59 -11.22 46.30
C ASP A 313 -6.12 -11.83 47.61
N GLY A 314 -7.37 -12.32 47.63
CA GLY A 314 -8.00 -12.88 48.83
C GLY A 314 -8.23 -11.89 49.98
N GLY A 315 -7.81 -10.62 49.84
CA GLY A 315 -7.95 -9.58 50.86
C GLY A 315 -6.89 -9.58 51.96
N ASP A 316 -5.82 -10.38 51.86
CA ASP A 316 -4.75 -10.45 52.88
C ASP A 316 -3.58 -9.48 52.61
N GLY A 317 -3.62 -8.78 51.48
CA GLY A 317 -2.59 -7.83 51.04
C GLY A 317 -1.30 -8.48 50.54
N LYS A 318 -1.29 -9.79 50.29
CA LYS A 318 -0.16 -10.55 49.74
C LYS A 318 -0.56 -11.18 48.40
N PHE A 319 0.42 -11.51 47.57
CA PHE A 319 0.18 -12.23 46.32
C PHE A 319 0.62 -13.70 46.47
N ASN A 320 -0.33 -14.55 46.82
CA ASN A 320 -0.15 -15.99 47.02
C ASN A 320 -0.34 -16.77 45.71
N GLU A 321 -0.14 -18.09 45.74
CA GLU A 321 -0.19 -18.92 44.53
C GLU A 321 -1.55 -18.95 43.83
N ASP A 322 -2.64 -18.92 44.60
CA ASP A 322 -4.02 -18.96 44.11
C ASP A 322 -4.54 -17.58 43.64
N ASP A 323 -3.83 -16.51 44.02
CA ASP A 323 -4.13 -15.15 43.63
C ASP A 323 -3.84 -14.94 42.14
N TYR A 324 -4.51 -13.95 41.54
CA TYR A 324 -4.40 -13.72 40.11
C TYR A 324 -4.72 -12.29 39.71
N LEU A 325 -4.16 -11.91 38.56
CA LEU A 325 -4.62 -10.74 37.82
C LEU A 325 -5.34 -11.16 36.54
N LEU A 326 -6.31 -10.36 36.13
CA LEU A 326 -6.98 -10.44 34.83
C LEU A 326 -6.74 -9.16 34.04
N PHE A 327 -6.49 -9.30 32.74
CA PHE A 327 -6.47 -8.18 31.81
C PHE A 327 -7.06 -8.59 30.46
N TYR A 328 -7.62 -7.63 29.73
CA TYR A 328 -8.05 -7.86 28.36
C TYR A 328 -6.86 -7.72 27.41
N GLY A 329 -6.40 -8.85 26.90
CA GLY A 329 -5.38 -8.92 25.86
C GLY A 329 -6.03 -8.76 24.49
N ARG A 330 -5.38 -8.01 23.60
CA ARG A 330 -5.74 -7.92 22.19
C ARG A 330 -4.66 -8.61 21.36
N GLY A 331 -5.06 -9.50 20.46
CA GLY A 331 -4.20 -10.00 19.39
C GLY A 331 -3.83 -8.86 18.44
N VAL A 332 -2.91 -9.09 17.51
CA VAL A 332 -2.45 -8.05 16.56
C VAL A 332 -3.35 -7.94 15.33
N ASN A 333 -4.08 -9.02 15.03
CA ASN A 333 -5.07 -9.12 13.97
C ASN A 333 -6.49 -9.08 14.56
N GLY A 334 -7.48 -8.65 13.78
CA GLY A 334 -8.87 -8.74 14.21
C GLY A 334 -9.82 -7.79 13.50
N TRP A 335 -11.08 -7.78 13.93
CA TRP A 335 -12.14 -6.95 13.37
C TRP A 335 -12.18 -5.57 14.04
N GLU A 336 -12.26 -4.52 13.24
CA GLU A 336 -12.40 -3.14 13.70
C GLU A 336 -13.54 -2.44 12.97
N PHE A 337 -14.27 -1.60 13.71
CA PHE A 337 -15.37 -0.81 13.16
C PHE A 337 -14.85 0.61 12.89
N GLU A 338 -14.69 0.96 11.62
CA GLU A 338 -14.17 2.25 11.17
C GLU A 338 -15.10 2.81 10.09
N ASN A 339 -15.51 4.08 10.22
CA ASN A 339 -16.33 4.80 9.23
C ASN A 339 -17.62 4.05 8.84
N GLY A 340 -18.31 3.46 9.82
CA GLY A 340 -19.55 2.72 9.60
C GLY A 340 -19.36 1.32 8.98
N GLN A 341 -18.10 0.91 8.76
CA GLN A 341 -17.78 -0.39 8.16
C GLN A 341 -16.94 -1.22 9.11
N LEU A 342 -17.33 -2.48 9.24
CA LEU A 342 -16.55 -3.47 9.95
C LEU A 342 -15.50 -4.07 8.99
N ARG A 343 -14.23 -4.01 9.34
CA ARG A 343 -13.12 -4.50 8.51
C ARG A 343 -12.18 -5.38 9.32
N HIS A 344 -11.72 -6.47 8.73
CA HIS A 344 -10.65 -7.26 9.32
C HIS A 344 -9.30 -6.60 9.02
N LYS A 345 -8.46 -6.45 10.03
CA LYS A 345 -7.12 -5.86 9.95
C LYS A 345 -6.09 -6.93 10.26
N LEU A 346 -5.06 -6.98 9.42
CA LEU A 346 -3.86 -7.76 9.65
C LEU A 346 -2.69 -6.83 10.01
N ASN A 347 -1.82 -7.31 10.89
CA ASN A 347 -0.57 -6.64 11.22
C ASN A 347 0.56 -7.25 10.38
N PRO A 348 1.13 -6.51 9.41
CA PRO A 348 2.14 -7.05 8.50
C PRO A 348 3.54 -7.14 9.14
N TYR A 349 3.69 -6.77 10.41
CA TYR A 349 4.99 -6.63 11.08
C TYR A 349 5.20 -7.60 12.25
N THR A 350 4.15 -8.25 12.76
CA THR A 350 4.23 -9.17 13.90
C THR A 350 3.02 -10.07 13.96
N PHE A 351 3.19 -11.24 14.59
CA PHE A 351 2.11 -12.18 14.92
C PHE A 351 1.68 -12.13 16.38
N THR A 352 2.41 -11.39 17.23
CA THR A 352 2.13 -11.31 18.67
C THR A 352 2.13 -9.87 19.16
N ASN A 353 1.21 -9.58 20.06
CA ASN A 353 1.13 -8.34 20.81
C ASN A 353 1.89 -8.52 22.12
N ILE A 354 2.63 -7.50 22.52
CA ILE A 354 3.47 -7.55 23.71
C ILE A 354 2.87 -6.67 24.80
N TYR A 355 2.64 -7.30 25.95
CA TYR A 355 2.28 -6.67 27.20
C TYR A 355 3.47 -6.75 28.16
N TRP A 356 3.60 -5.75 29.02
CA TRP A 356 4.66 -5.67 30.00
C TRP A 356 4.07 -5.64 31.40
N LEU A 357 4.37 -6.66 32.21
CA LEU A 357 4.02 -6.74 33.61
C LEU A 357 5.14 -6.15 34.46
N THR A 358 4.78 -5.31 35.42
CA THR A 358 5.68 -4.79 36.45
C THR A 358 4.92 -4.62 37.77
N PHE A 359 5.67 -4.47 38.85
CA PHE A 359 5.17 -4.35 40.22
C PHE A 359 6.27 -3.79 41.13
N SER A 360 5.87 -3.44 42.36
CA SER A 360 6.74 -3.03 43.45
C SER A 360 7.55 -1.74 43.19
N ASP A 361 7.01 -0.84 42.36
CA ASP A 361 7.51 0.54 42.15
C ASP A 361 6.95 1.55 43.17
N GLY A 362 6.14 1.09 44.13
CA GLY A 362 5.49 1.91 45.16
C GLY A 362 4.27 2.72 44.69
N VAL A 363 3.87 2.60 43.43
CA VAL A 363 2.72 3.34 42.87
C VAL A 363 1.55 2.38 42.66
N SER A 364 0.34 2.79 43.03
CA SER A 364 -0.86 1.96 42.78
C SER A 364 -1.10 1.80 41.28
N GLY A 365 -1.41 0.57 40.86
CA GLY A 365 -1.75 0.28 39.47
C GLY A 365 -3.20 0.61 39.12
N LYS A 366 -3.47 0.78 37.83
CA LYS A 366 -4.79 1.03 37.27
C LYS A 366 -5.68 -0.21 37.42
N ARG A 367 -6.90 0.00 37.91
CA ARG A 367 -7.88 -1.09 38.14
C ARG A 367 -9.08 -0.97 37.20
N MET A 368 -9.68 -2.12 36.86
CA MET A 368 -10.95 -2.14 36.13
C MET A 368 -12.05 -1.50 36.97
N ALA A 369 -12.87 -0.66 36.34
CA ALA A 369 -14.03 -0.07 37.00
C ALA A 369 -15.09 -1.17 37.25
N LYS A 370 -15.69 -1.17 38.44
CA LYS A 370 -16.86 -2.00 38.73
C LYS A 370 -18.08 -1.36 38.06
N VAL A 371 -18.74 -2.11 37.20
CA VAL A 371 -20.06 -1.75 36.64
C VAL A 371 -21.10 -2.50 37.47
N GLY A 372 -22.22 -1.86 37.80
CA GLY A 372 -23.30 -2.48 38.57
C GLY A 372 -23.81 -3.76 37.90
N GLU A 373 -24.22 -4.74 38.70
CA GLU A 373 -24.82 -5.97 38.19
C GLU A 373 -26.08 -5.63 37.41
N PHE A 374 -26.14 -6.05 36.14
CA PHE A 374 -27.40 -6.02 35.41
C PHE A 374 -28.31 -7.09 36.04
N PRO A 375 -29.60 -6.79 36.33
CA PRO A 375 -30.54 -7.83 36.72
C PRO A 375 -30.50 -8.93 35.65
N ALA A 376 -30.37 -10.19 36.08
CA ALA A 376 -30.22 -11.34 35.19
C ALA A 376 -31.23 -11.26 34.03
N ALA A 377 -30.73 -11.10 32.81
CA ALA A 377 -31.58 -10.97 31.64
C ALA A 377 -32.39 -12.27 31.45
N GLN A 378 -33.72 -12.16 31.48
CA GLN A 378 -34.66 -13.27 31.21
C GLN A 378 -34.84 -13.59 29.72
N SER A 379 -34.09 -12.94 28.82
CA SER A 379 -34.20 -13.14 27.38
C SER A 379 -33.20 -14.19 26.89
N THR A 380 -33.70 -15.35 26.48
CA THR A 380 -32.92 -16.35 25.75
C THR A 380 -32.48 -15.77 24.40
N LEU A 381 -31.17 -15.66 24.15
CA LEU A 381 -30.63 -15.24 22.86
C LEU A 381 -30.67 -16.43 21.89
N ASN A 382 -31.51 -16.34 20.85
CA ASN A 382 -31.72 -17.43 19.89
C ASN A 382 -31.05 -17.18 18.53
N THR A 383 -30.37 -16.06 18.34
CA THR A 383 -29.63 -15.72 17.11
C THR A 383 -28.32 -15.02 17.44
N PHE A 384 -27.33 -15.18 16.58
CA PHE A 384 -26.04 -14.51 16.68
C PHE A 384 -25.44 -14.29 15.29
N THR A 385 -24.52 -13.34 15.20
CA THR A 385 -23.74 -13.10 13.98
C THR A 385 -22.34 -13.66 14.18
N ASP A 386 -21.97 -14.61 13.32
CA ASP A 386 -20.61 -15.15 13.27
C ASP A 386 -19.84 -14.58 12.08
N ARG A 387 -18.52 -14.48 12.21
CA ARG A 387 -17.63 -13.90 11.20
C ARG A 387 -16.43 -14.80 10.97
N ARG A 388 -16.09 -15.02 9.71
CA ARG A 388 -14.88 -15.74 9.32
C ARG A 388 -14.02 -14.87 8.42
N TYR A 389 -12.72 -14.97 8.63
CA TYR A 389 -11.70 -14.31 7.83
C TYR A 389 -10.67 -15.36 7.43
N PHE A 390 -10.22 -15.30 6.18
CA PHE A 390 -9.23 -16.20 5.63
C PHE A 390 -8.30 -15.42 4.70
N GLU A 391 -6.99 -15.52 4.93
CA GLU A 391 -5.92 -14.99 4.09
C GLU A 391 -4.62 -15.72 4.43
N ASP A 392 -3.87 -16.18 3.42
CA ASP A 392 -2.67 -16.99 3.62
C ASP A 392 -1.37 -16.15 3.67
N GLU A 393 -1.43 -14.87 3.29
CA GLU A 393 -0.28 -13.95 3.24
C GLU A 393 0.99 -14.51 2.55
N LEU A 394 0.83 -15.22 1.42
CA LEU A 394 1.95 -15.93 0.77
C LEU A 394 2.83 -15.06 -0.11
N ARG A 395 2.26 -14.04 -0.75
CA ARG A 395 2.98 -13.23 -1.75
C ARG A 395 2.51 -11.79 -1.81
N THR A 396 3.42 -10.89 -2.11
CA THR A 396 3.11 -9.51 -2.52
C THR A 396 3.29 -9.36 -4.02
N LEU A 397 2.61 -8.37 -4.59
CA LEU A 397 2.74 -8.06 -6.00
C LEU A 397 4.06 -7.34 -6.25
N HIS A 398 4.77 -7.76 -7.28
CA HIS A 398 6.08 -7.20 -7.64
C HIS A 398 7.10 -7.22 -6.49
N SER A 399 6.91 -8.12 -5.52
CA SER A 399 7.70 -8.20 -4.29
C SER A 399 7.76 -6.87 -3.53
N SER A 400 6.64 -6.13 -3.50
CA SER A 400 6.57 -4.78 -2.95
C SER A 400 5.23 -4.48 -2.26
N GLY A 401 5.26 -3.55 -1.30
CA GLY A 401 4.07 -3.10 -0.57
C GLY A 401 3.67 -4.01 0.59
N LEU A 402 2.52 -3.68 1.21
CA LEU A 402 1.97 -4.39 2.38
C LEU A 402 0.68 -5.16 2.06
N VAL A 403 0.32 -5.24 0.78
CA VAL A 403 -0.84 -6.03 0.35
C VAL A 403 -0.34 -7.40 -0.02
N TRP A 404 -0.64 -8.35 0.85
CA TRP A 404 -0.35 -9.75 0.64
C TRP A 404 -1.58 -10.45 0.07
N PHE A 405 -1.32 -11.52 -0.66
CA PHE A 405 -2.31 -12.38 -1.26
C PHE A 405 -1.94 -13.83 -0.98
N GLY A 406 -2.96 -14.66 -0.97
CA GLY A 406 -2.82 -16.11 -0.91
C GLY A 406 -2.29 -16.72 -2.20
N PRO A 407 -2.57 -18.01 -2.42
CA PRO A 407 -2.09 -18.74 -3.57
C PRO A 407 -2.48 -18.09 -4.90
N GLU A 408 -1.54 -18.08 -5.84
CA GLU A 408 -1.84 -17.71 -7.23
C GLU A 408 -2.73 -18.75 -7.90
N PHE A 409 -3.51 -18.26 -8.86
CA PHE A 409 -4.35 -19.05 -9.76
C PHE A 409 -3.77 -18.93 -11.16
N ASN A 410 -2.84 -19.83 -11.49
CA ASN A 410 -2.06 -19.79 -12.74
C ASN A 410 -2.64 -20.67 -13.86
N GLU A 411 -3.49 -21.65 -13.55
CA GLU A 411 -4.12 -22.58 -14.52
C GLU A 411 -5.57 -22.94 -14.09
N THR A 412 -6.31 -23.73 -14.88
CA THR A 412 -7.70 -24.19 -14.67
C THR A 412 -7.87 -25.08 -13.42
N GLY A 413 -7.51 -24.56 -12.24
CA GLY A 413 -7.59 -25.25 -10.96
C GLY A 413 -8.70 -24.68 -10.07
N GLU A 414 -9.42 -25.58 -9.43
CA GLU A 414 -10.36 -25.26 -8.36
C GLU A 414 -9.60 -25.15 -7.02
N LYS A 415 -9.96 -24.18 -6.19
CA LYS A 415 -9.51 -24.12 -4.79
C LYS A 415 -10.70 -24.03 -3.86
N THR A 416 -10.75 -24.94 -2.90
CA THR A 416 -11.79 -24.98 -1.88
C THR A 416 -11.27 -24.40 -0.58
N TYR A 417 -11.98 -23.43 -0.02
CA TYR A 417 -11.72 -22.86 1.29
C TYR A 417 -12.84 -23.25 2.26
N LEU A 418 -12.47 -23.83 3.40
CA LEU A 418 -13.43 -24.24 4.41
C LEU A 418 -13.63 -23.10 5.43
N LEU A 419 -14.86 -22.56 5.48
CA LEU A 419 -15.26 -21.60 6.50
C LEU A 419 -16.02 -22.34 7.63
N ASP A 420 -15.31 -22.65 8.72
CA ASP A 420 -15.87 -23.44 9.82
C ASP A 420 -16.68 -22.57 10.80
N PHE A 421 -17.97 -22.39 10.53
CA PHE A 421 -18.90 -21.70 11.43
C PHE A 421 -19.24 -22.56 12.66
N GLN A 422 -19.19 -21.97 13.85
CA GLN A 422 -19.48 -22.72 15.08
C GLN A 422 -20.98 -22.69 15.34
N GLN A 423 -21.64 -23.85 15.26
CA GLN A 423 -23.08 -24.03 15.53
C GLN A 423 -23.99 -23.07 14.72
N PRO A 424 -23.86 -23.01 13.38
CA PRO A 424 -24.70 -22.13 12.58
C PRO A 424 -26.17 -22.53 12.71
N LEU A 425 -27.03 -21.54 12.89
CA LEU A 425 -28.47 -21.73 12.92
C LEU A 425 -29.00 -21.86 11.49
N SER A 426 -30.06 -22.68 11.31
CA SER A 426 -30.72 -22.88 10.02
C SER A 426 -32.18 -22.43 10.11
N PRO A 427 -32.68 -21.58 9.19
CA PRO A 427 -31.95 -20.96 8.08
C PRO A 427 -31.02 -19.82 8.55
N SER A 428 -29.90 -19.59 7.84
CA SER A 428 -29.02 -18.44 8.04
C SER A 428 -28.74 -17.72 6.73
N GLN A 429 -28.46 -16.42 6.82
CA GLN A 429 -27.99 -15.62 5.69
C GLN A 429 -26.47 -15.50 5.75
N VAL A 430 -25.82 -15.70 4.61
CA VAL A 430 -24.36 -15.58 4.47
C VAL A 430 -24.05 -14.44 3.51
N SER A 431 -23.11 -13.58 3.89
CA SER A 431 -22.54 -12.54 3.01
C SER A 431 -21.05 -12.79 2.84
N LEU A 432 -20.58 -12.82 1.59
CA LEU A 432 -19.17 -13.02 1.24
C LEU A 432 -18.58 -11.72 0.70
N LEU A 433 -17.41 -11.34 1.23
CA LEU A 433 -16.54 -10.35 0.63
C LEU A 433 -15.25 -11.03 0.21
N ALA A 434 -14.96 -11.06 -1.10
CA ALA A 434 -13.72 -11.59 -1.64
C ALA A 434 -12.87 -10.47 -2.24
N ARG A 435 -11.56 -10.55 -2.05
CA ARG A 435 -10.58 -9.65 -2.66
C ARG A 435 -9.67 -10.48 -3.55
N VAL A 436 -9.63 -10.15 -4.83
CA VAL A 436 -8.76 -10.80 -5.82
C VAL A 436 -7.88 -9.77 -6.51
N TYR A 437 -6.71 -10.18 -6.95
CA TYR A 437 -5.83 -9.39 -7.78
C TYR A 437 -5.19 -10.27 -8.85
N GLY A 438 -5.08 -9.76 -10.07
CA GLY A 438 -4.42 -10.43 -11.17
C GLY A 438 -3.74 -9.44 -12.11
N ALA A 439 -2.73 -9.92 -12.83
CA ALA A 439 -2.07 -9.18 -13.91
C ALA A 439 -1.77 -10.18 -15.03
N SER A 440 -2.03 -9.79 -16.28
CA SER A 440 -1.77 -10.64 -17.45
C SER A 440 -1.31 -9.79 -18.61
N THR A 441 -0.38 -10.33 -19.40
CA THR A 441 0.17 -9.68 -20.60
C THR A 441 -0.47 -10.20 -21.89
N LEU A 442 -1.33 -11.22 -21.81
CA LEU A 442 -1.79 -11.98 -22.99
C LEU A 442 -3.29 -12.35 -22.97
N THR A 443 -3.88 -12.69 -21.81
CA THR A 443 -5.24 -13.28 -21.70
C THR A 443 -5.96 -12.91 -20.40
N THR A 444 -7.20 -13.37 -20.17
CA THR A 444 -7.84 -13.23 -18.84
C THR A 444 -8.17 -14.49 -18.07
N HIS A 445 -8.07 -14.35 -16.74
CA HIS A 445 -8.58 -15.15 -15.64
C HIS A 445 -10.00 -14.77 -15.16
N ARG A 446 -10.89 -15.76 -15.00
CA ARG A 446 -12.18 -15.61 -14.30
C ARG A 446 -12.19 -16.45 -13.03
N PHE A 447 -12.92 -15.96 -12.04
CA PHE A 447 -13.21 -16.63 -10.78
C PHE A 447 -14.74 -16.71 -10.63
N SER A 448 -15.29 -17.87 -10.26
CA SER A 448 -16.62 -17.93 -9.64
C SER A 448 -16.47 -18.15 -8.14
N PHE A 449 -17.46 -17.76 -7.36
CA PHE A 449 -17.53 -18.11 -5.95
C PHE A 449 -18.88 -18.79 -5.76
N GLU A 450 -18.86 -20.08 -5.45
CA GLU A 450 -20.09 -20.82 -5.16
C GLU A 450 -20.18 -21.04 -3.65
N LEU A 451 -21.28 -20.64 -3.01
CA LEU A 451 -21.57 -21.03 -1.63
C LEU A 451 -22.39 -22.32 -1.70
N ALA A 452 -21.75 -23.49 -1.64
CA ALA A 452 -22.45 -24.78 -1.63
C ALA A 452 -22.65 -25.29 -0.21
#